data_AF-A0A840VEA2-F1
#
_entry.id   AF-A0A840VEA2-F1
#
_cell.length_a   1.000
_cell.length_b   1.000
_cell.length_c   1.000
_cell.angle_alpha   90.00
_cell.angle_beta   90.00
_cell.angle_gamma   90.00
#
_symmetry.space_group_name_H-M   'P 1'
#
loop_
_entity.id
_entity.type
_entity.pdbx_description
1 polymer ?
#
loop_
_entity_poly.entity_id
_entity_poly.type
_entity_poly.pdbx_seq_one_letter_code
_entity_poly.pdbx_strand_id
1 'polypeptide(L)'
;MHRMLMMAVGLVAGWGLSGCAGGPSGASSGEMGDIATDDGATGGISEVPNPTPEMARASGTSLETLQRGHVVYMLKCGECHAYQLPKDLFIDEWEDAIPTMIGHAGLGSEDEKAVLAYVVAVKGDDD
;
A
#
# COMPACT_ATOMS: atom_id res chain seq x y z
N MET A 1 -28.45 -47.96 -5.52
CA MET A 1 -29.56 -47.43 -4.70
C MET A 1 -29.15 -46.03 -4.25
N HIS A 2 -29.68 -44.98 -4.90
CA HIS A 2 -30.51 -43.92 -4.29
C HIS A 2 -29.84 -43.27 -3.06
N ARG A 3 -29.56 -41.96 -2.97
CA ARG A 3 -30.36 -40.75 -3.29
C ARG A 3 -29.36 -39.57 -3.38
N MET A 4 -29.34 -38.76 -4.44
CA MET A 4 -30.05 -37.46 -4.54
C MET A 4 -30.12 -36.67 -3.23
N LEU A 5 -29.28 -35.64 -3.11
CA LEU A 5 -29.53 -34.47 -2.28
C LEU A 5 -29.55 -33.24 -3.20
N MET A 6 -30.75 -32.76 -3.50
CA MET A 6 -30.99 -31.41 -4.00
C MET A 6 -31.22 -30.50 -2.79
N MET A 7 -30.52 -29.37 -2.73
CA MET A 7 -30.93 -28.16 -2.00
C MET A 7 -30.37 -26.97 -2.81
N ALA A 8 -31.21 -26.33 -3.61
CA ALA A 8 -31.97 -25.13 -3.25
C ALA A 8 -31.07 -23.86 -3.20
N VAL A 9 -30.80 -23.29 -4.38
CA VAL A 9 -30.29 -21.91 -4.51
C VAL A 9 -31.51 -20.99 -4.46
N GLY A 10 -31.67 -20.34 -3.31
CA GLY A 10 -32.71 -19.36 -3.04
C GLY A 10 -32.43 -18.02 -3.72
N LEU A 11 -33.53 -17.32 -4.03
CA LEU A 11 -33.60 -15.97 -4.57
C LEU A 11 -32.69 -14.97 -3.86
N VAL A 12 -32.05 -14.10 -4.63
CA VAL A 12 -31.83 -12.70 -4.21
C VAL A 12 -32.47 -11.81 -5.26
N ALA A 13 -33.53 -11.13 -4.83
CA ALA A 13 -34.29 -10.17 -5.59
C ALA A 13 -33.41 -8.97 -5.96
N GLY A 14 -33.43 -8.60 -7.24
CA GLY A 14 -32.83 -7.37 -7.72
C GLY A 14 -33.55 -6.16 -7.14
N TRP A 15 -32.81 -5.32 -6.42
CA TRP A 15 -33.24 -3.96 -6.12
C TRP A 15 -32.59 -3.05 -7.15
N GLY A 16 -33.43 -2.60 -8.08
CA GLY A 16 -33.08 -1.65 -9.10
C GLY A 16 -32.60 -0.34 -8.50
N LEU A 17 -31.57 0.20 -9.14
CA LEU A 17 -30.87 1.43 -8.82
C LEU A 17 -31.85 2.61 -8.84
N SER A 18 -32.09 3.23 -7.69
CA SER A 18 -32.64 4.59 -7.62
C SER A 18 -31.61 5.55 -8.20
N GLY A 19 -31.86 6.00 -9.42
CA GLY A 19 -31.09 7.07 -10.05
C GLY A 19 -31.23 8.38 -9.29
N CYS A 20 -30.11 9.03 -8.99
CA CYS A 20 -30.07 10.43 -8.61
C CYS A 20 -30.34 11.27 -9.87
N ALA A 21 -31.46 11.98 -9.87
CA ALA A 21 -31.81 12.97 -10.87
C ALA A 21 -30.80 14.13 -10.82
N GLY A 22 -30.31 14.53 -12.00
CA GLY A 22 -29.40 15.66 -12.16
C GLY A 22 -30.02 16.98 -11.71
N GLY A 23 -29.36 17.64 -10.77
CA GLY A 23 -29.56 19.05 -10.44
C GLY A 23 -28.77 19.95 -11.40
N PRO A 24 -29.20 21.21 -11.57
CA PRO A 24 -28.68 22.09 -12.60
C PRO A 24 -27.22 22.47 -12.36
N SER A 25 -26.49 22.48 -13.49
CA SER A 25 -25.14 22.95 -13.69
C SER A 25 -24.91 24.34 -13.07
N GLY A 26 -24.37 24.35 -11.86
CA GLY A 26 -23.72 25.54 -11.30
C GLY A 26 -22.36 25.71 -11.97
N ALA A 27 -22.29 26.59 -12.96
CA ALA A 27 -21.01 27.07 -13.49
C ALA A 27 -20.27 27.83 -12.38
N SER A 28 -19.39 27.13 -11.68
CA SER A 28 -18.34 27.75 -10.89
C SER A 28 -17.30 28.29 -11.86
N SER A 29 -17.36 29.60 -12.10
CA SER A 29 -16.29 30.35 -12.75
C SER A 29 -15.00 30.09 -11.99
N GLY A 30 -14.00 29.59 -12.72
CA GLY A 30 -12.74 29.12 -12.18
C GLY A 30 -12.02 30.15 -11.33
N GLU A 31 -11.66 29.70 -10.14
CA GLU A 31 -10.45 30.14 -9.44
C GLU A 31 -9.81 28.83 -8.96
N MET A 32 -8.95 28.25 -9.81
CA MET A 32 -8.06 27.18 -9.36
C MET A 32 -7.05 27.86 -8.45
N GLY A 33 -7.35 27.86 -7.15
CA GLY A 33 -6.47 28.40 -6.12
C GLY A 33 -5.06 27.84 -6.29
N ASP A 34 -4.08 28.71 -6.09
CA ASP A 34 -2.66 28.41 -6.18
C ASP A 34 -2.35 27.07 -5.50
N ILE A 35 -1.97 26.07 -6.29
CA ILE A 35 -1.40 24.83 -5.78
C ILE A 35 -0.13 25.29 -5.06
N ALA A 36 -0.13 25.24 -3.73
CA ALA A 36 1.06 25.46 -2.93
C ALA A 36 2.16 24.57 -3.51
N THR A 37 3.19 25.19 -4.07
CA THR A 37 4.39 24.48 -4.46
C THR A 37 5.08 24.12 -3.15
N ASP A 38 5.02 22.83 -2.85
CA ASP A 38 5.75 22.11 -1.81
C ASP A 38 6.86 22.93 -1.15
N ASP A 39 6.61 23.32 0.09
CA ASP A 39 7.47 24.11 0.98
C ASP A 39 8.66 23.30 1.55
N GLY A 40 9.04 22.22 0.86
CA GLY A 40 10.13 21.33 1.24
C GLY A 40 9.68 20.20 2.16
N ALA A 41 8.52 19.58 1.90
CA ALA A 41 8.14 18.38 2.63
C ALA A 41 9.17 17.27 2.39
N THR A 42 9.94 16.96 3.43
CA THR A 42 10.86 15.81 3.42
C THR A 42 10.02 14.53 3.43
N GLY A 43 10.22 13.62 2.47
CA GLY A 43 9.53 12.31 2.49
C GLY A 43 8.41 12.13 1.46
N GLY A 44 8.67 12.47 0.20
CA GLY A 44 7.71 12.25 -0.89
C GLY A 44 7.73 10.82 -1.46
N ILE A 45 6.59 10.35 -1.99
CA ILE A 45 6.49 9.06 -2.71
C ILE A 45 7.49 8.92 -3.87
N SER A 46 7.99 10.05 -4.40
CA SER A 46 9.01 10.11 -5.45
C SER A 46 10.41 9.67 -4.99
N GLU A 47 10.66 9.68 -3.68
CA GLU A 47 11.95 9.29 -3.09
C GLU A 47 12.01 7.80 -2.73
N VAL A 48 10.91 7.07 -2.89
CA VAL A 48 10.82 5.65 -2.56
C VAL A 48 11.34 4.80 -3.74
N PRO A 49 12.44 4.04 -3.57
CA PRO A 49 13.04 3.33 -4.70
C PRO A 49 12.19 2.16 -5.20
N ASN A 50 12.01 2.06 -6.51
CA ASN A 50 11.36 0.90 -7.12
C ASN A 50 12.26 -0.35 -7.02
N PRO A 51 11.70 -1.53 -6.67
CA PRO A 51 12.43 -2.80 -6.67
C PRO A 51 13.04 -3.12 -8.03
N THR A 52 14.32 -3.52 -8.04
CA THR A 52 15.04 -3.91 -9.25
C THR A 52 15.60 -5.34 -9.15
N PRO A 53 15.90 -6.00 -10.29
CA PRO A 53 16.61 -7.28 -10.28
C PRO A 53 17.98 -7.21 -9.58
N GLU A 54 18.60 -6.03 -9.53
CA GLU A 54 19.87 -5.83 -8.83
C GLU A 54 19.68 -5.88 -7.32
N MET A 55 18.69 -5.16 -6.77
CA MET A 55 18.33 -5.23 -5.35
C MET A 55 18.02 -6.67 -4.92
N ALA A 56 17.27 -7.41 -5.75
CA ALA A 56 16.94 -8.81 -5.50
C ALA A 56 18.19 -9.71 -5.40
N ARG A 57 19.16 -9.49 -6.29
CA ARG A 57 20.44 -10.23 -6.25
C ARG A 57 21.27 -9.87 -5.03
N ALA A 58 21.35 -8.58 -4.69
CA ALA A 58 22.14 -8.10 -3.56
C ALA A 58 21.58 -8.59 -2.21
N SER A 59 20.26 -8.54 -2.03
CA SER A 59 19.61 -8.94 -0.77
C SER A 59 19.35 -10.44 -0.64
N GLY A 60 19.57 -11.23 -1.70
CA GLY A 60 19.20 -12.65 -1.73
C GLY A 60 17.68 -12.90 -1.70
N THR A 61 16.86 -11.87 -1.88
CA THR A 61 15.40 -11.94 -1.87
C THR A 61 14.83 -11.95 -3.29
N SER A 62 13.74 -12.68 -3.52
CA SER A 62 13.12 -12.70 -4.85
C SER A 62 12.58 -11.31 -5.26
N LEU A 63 12.67 -10.98 -6.56
CA LEU A 63 12.12 -9.72 -7.06
C LEU A 63 10.61 -9.60 -6.79
N GLU A 64 9.87 -10.70 -6.85
CA GLU A 64 8.44 -10.76 -6.54
C GLU A 64 8.15 -10.34 -5.10
N THR A 65 8.93 -10.84 -4.14
CA THR A 65 8.81 -10.46 -2.72
C THR A 65 9.10 -8.97 -2.52
N LEU A 66 10.15 -8.45 -3.15
CA LEU A 66 10.47 -7.02 -3.06
C LEU A 66 9.37 -6.14 -3.69
N GLN A 67 8.79 -6.57 -4.81
CA GLN A 67 7.66 -5.90 -5.44
C GLN A 67 6.43 -5.88 -4.54
N ARG A 68 6.10 -7.01 -3.90
CA ARG A 68 5.01 -7.06 -2.91
C ARG A 68 5.29 -6.10 -1.75
N GLY A 69 6.48 -6.14 -1.18
CA GLY A 69 6.89 -5.26 -0.08
C GLY A 69 6.78 -3.79 -0.42
N HIS A 70 7.27 -3.40 -1.59
CA HIS A 70 7.16 -2.03 -2.10
C HIS A 70 5.70 -1.58 -2.27
N VAL A 71 4.83 -2.43 -2.83
CA VAL A 71 3.40 -2.08 -2.99
C VAL A 71 2.73 -1.90 -1.63
N VAL A 72 2.99 -2.78 -0.67
CA VAL A 72 2.44 -2.64 0.69
C VAL A 72 2.97 -1.37 1.34
N TYR A 73 4.29 -1.13 1.28
CA TYR A 73 4.92 0.07 1.82
C TYR A 73 4.26 1.34 1.26
N MET A 74 4.12 1.45 -0.06
CA MET A 74 3.57 2.63 -0.76
C MET A 74 2.07 2.85 -0.57
N LEU A 75 1.32 1.83 -0.17
CA LEU A 75 -0.12 1.93 -0.01
C LEU A 75 -0.55 1.96 1.45
N LYS A 76 0.27 1.45 2.38
CA LYS A 76 -0.12 1.21 3.78
C LYS A 76 0.68 2.00 4.79
N CYS A 77 1.99 2.17 4.59
CA CYS A 77 2.83 2.81 5.60
C CYS A 77 2.60 4.32 5.75
N GLY A 78 1.96 4.96 4.76
CA GLY A 78 1.55 6.37 4.81
C GLY A 78 0.10 6.62 5.21
N GLU A 79 -0.70 5.60 5.54
CA GLU A 79 -2.13 5.78 5.85
C GLU A 79 -2.37 6.44 7.23
N CYS A 80 -1.43 6.31 8.17
CA CYS A 80 -1.60 6.76 9.56
C CYS A 80 -0.64 7.88 10.00
N HIS A 81 0.50 8.04 9.35
CA HIS A 81 1.50 9.08 9.62
C HIS A 81 2.34 9.34 8.36
N ALA A 82 3.21 10.34 8.41
CA ALA A 82 4.15 10.62 7.32
C ALA A 82 5.06 9.41 7.03
N TYR A 83 5.51 9.30 5.78
CA TYR A 83 6.44 8.25 5.36
C TYR A 83 7.78 8.37 6.08
N GLN A 84 8.27 7.25 6.58
CA GLN A 84 9.67 7.10 7.00
C GLN A 84 10.43 6.50 5.83
N LEU A 85 11.32 7.25 5.19
CA LEU A 85 12.05 6.73 4.04
C LEU A 85 13.01 5.62 4.51
N PRO A 86 13.18 4.51 3.75
CA PRO A 86 14.06 3.42 4.16
C PRO A 86 15.50 3.85 4.50
N LYS A 87 16.00 4.90 3.85
CA LYS A 87 17.33 5.49 4.08
C LYS A 87 17.48 6.23 5.43
N ASP A 88 16.37 6.61 6.07
CA ASP A 88 16.37 7.51 7.24
C ASP A 88 16.43 6.75 8.57
N LEU A 89 16.27 5.42 8.56
CA LEU A 89 16.34 4.55 9.73
C LEU A 89 17.38 3.44 9.52
N PHE A 90 17.93 2.93 10.61
CA PHE A 90 18.79 1.74 10.61
C PHE A 90 17.98 0.45 10.45
N ILE A 91 18.63 -0.65 10.03
CA ILE A 91 17.93 -1.93 9.85
C ILE A 91 17.29 -2.42 11.15
N ASP A 92 17.95 -2.29 12.30
CA ASP A 92 17.41 -2.72 13.59
C ASP A 92 16.16 -1.92 14.00
N GLU A 93 16.14 -0.62 13.73
CA GLU A 93 14.95 0.22 13.91
C GLU A 93 13.79 -0.23 13.02
N TRP A 94 14.06 -0.63 11.78
CA TRP A 94 13.04 -1.22 10.89
C TRP A 94 12.53 -2.57 11.38
N GLU A 95 13.43 -3.44 11.84
CA GLU A 95 13.09 -4.76 12.38
C GLU A 95 12.21 -4.67 13.64
N ASP A 96 12.44 -3.67 14.48
CA ASP A 96 11.63 -3.41 15.68
C ASP A 96 10.27 -2.76 15.35
N ALA A 97 10.26 -1.80 14.42
CA ALA A 97 9.07 -1.02 14.11
C ALA A 97 8.04 -1.78 13.26
N ILE A 98 8.48 -2.53 12.26
CA ILE A 98 7.59 -3.16 11.26
C ILE A 98 6.56 -4.11 11.89
N PRO A 99 6.92 -5.05 12.80
CA PRO A 99 5.93 -5.94 13.39
C PRO A 99 4.81 -5.19 14.11
N THR A 100 5.15 -4.11 14.80
CA THR A 100 4.19 -3.27 15.51
C THR A 100 3.27 -2.53 14.53
N MET A 101 3.84 -1.92 13.47
CA MET A 101 3.06 -1.14 12.49
C MET A 101 2.18 -2.02 11.60
N ILE A 102 2.65 -3.21 11.20
CA ILE A 102 1.84 -4.21 10.47
C ILE A 102 0.63 -4.62 11.30
N GLY A 103 0.81 -4.83 12.61
CA GLY A 103 -0.28 -5.10 13.54
C GLY A 103 -1.30 -3.96 13.60
N HIS A 104 -0.85 -2.71 13.70
CA HIS A 104 -1.74 -1.54 13.69
C HIS A 104 -2.48 -1.37 12.35
N ALA A 105 -1.84 -1.70 11.22
CA ALA A 105 -2.41 -1.63 9.88
C ALA A 105 -3.34 -2.82 9.55
N GLY A 106 -3.44 -3.83 10.43
CA GLY A 106 -4.24 -5.02 10.22
C GLY A 106 -3.72 -5.93 9.10
N LEU A 107 -2.42 -5.90 8.82
CA LEU A 107 -1.77 -6.67 7.78
C LEU A 107 -1.29 -8.04 8.29
N GLY A 108 -1.07 -8.98 7.37
CA GLY A 108 -0.64 -10.34 7.68
C GLY A 108 0.89 -10.50 7.68
N SER A 109 1.36 -11.63 8.21
CA SER A 109 2.80 -11.94 8.33
C SER A 109 3.53 -12.09 6.99
N GLU A 110 2.82 -12.34 5.89
CA GLU A 110 3.41 -12.30 4.55
C GLU A 110 3.78 -10.87 4.12
N ASP A 111 2.92 -9.91 4.44
CA ASP A 111 3.14 -8.50 4.11
C ASP A 111 4.22 -7.92 5.03
N GLU A 112 4.24 -8.31 6.31
CA GLU A 112 5.33 -7.97 7.24
C GLU A 112 6.69 -8.37 6.68
N LYS A 113 6.86 -9.64 6.32
CA LYS A 113 8.12 -10.14 5.75
C LYS A 113 8.47 -9.45 4.45
N ALA A 114 7.49 -9.19 3.59
CA ALA A 114 7.72 -8.55 2.31
C ALA A 114 8.16 -7.08 2.49
N VAL A 115 7.51 -6.31 3.37
CA VAL A 115 7.88 -4.91 3.65
C VAL A 115 9.26 -4.86 4.30
N LEU A 116 9.54 -5.71 5.29
CA LEU A 116 10.86 -5.75 5.93
C LEU A 116 11.96 -6.08 4.92
N ALA A 117 11.75 -7.11 4.08
CA ALA A 117 12.71 -7.45 3.04
C ALA A 117 12.91 -6.32 2.03
N TYR A 118 11.86 -5.56 1.71
CA TYR A 118 11.95 -4.41 0.82
C TYR A 118 12.78 -3.27 1.43
N VAL A 119 12.47 -2.82 2.66
CA VAL A 119 13.19 -1.68 3.26
C VAL A 119 14.67 -2.00 3.51
N VAL A 120 14.98 -3.24 3.91
CA VAL A 120 16.35 -3.73 4.05
C VAL A 120 17.07 -3.78 2.70
N ALA A 121 16.41 -4.27 1.64
CA ALA A 121 17.00 -4.31 0.31
C ALA A 121 17.24 -2.91 -0.30
N VAL A 122 16.49 -1.90 0.13
CA VAL A 122 16.75 -0.50 -0.24
C VAL A 122 17.96 0.07 0.50
N LYS A 123 18.11 -0.26 1.79
CA LYS A 123 19.26 0.16 2.60
C LYS A 123 20.58 -0.44 2.11
N GLY A 124 20.55 -1.68 1.65
CA GLY A 124 21.74 -2.38 1.16
C GLY A 124 22.75 -2.64 2.28
N ASP A 125 24.05 -2.49 1.98
CA ASP A 125 25.13 -2.66 2.96
C ASP A 125 25.49 -1.35 3.71
N ASP A 126 24.75 -0.26 3.47
CA ASP A 126 25.05 1.10 3.98
C ASP A 126 24.58 1.32 5.43
N ASP A 127 24.73 0.31 6.30
CA ASP A 127 24.33 0.35 7.72
C ASP A 127 25.41 0.93 8.65
#